data_AF-A0A067MTP0-F1
#
_entry.id   AF-A0A067MTP0-F1
#
_cell.length_a   1.000
_cell.length_b   1.000
_cell.length_c   1.000
_cell.angle_alpha   90.00
_cell.angle_beta   90.00
_cell.angle_gamma   90.00
#
_symmetry.space_group_name_H-M   'P 1'
#
loop_
_entity.id
_entity.type
_entity.pdbx_description
1 polymer ?
#
loop_
_entity_poly.entity_id
_entity_poly.type
_entity_poly.pdbx_seq_one_letter_code
_entity_poly.pdbx_strand_id
1 'polypeptide(L)'
;FFSKGISPLQQVSSKEHHDICHILISLIINLPLPNSLHPTLQLLHTVCTLLDFLHLAQYPVHSMETLEQLDKALTRFHKNKDIFIDLCICDNFNFPKLHFLKCYMLAIQLFGMTDNYNMETLEWLPIDFTKDAYCTTNHQNEYNQMTLWLIQKEKIQHHDKFIKWWLSPKLLPLTRVMCLSTPYILSHEYKVTKWPSA
;
A
#
# COMPACT_ATOMS: atom_id res chain seq x y z
N PHE A 1 -0.80 -18.86 -8.25
CA PHE A 1 -0.65 -20.18 -7.60
C PHE A 1 0.79 -20.32 -7.10
N PHE A 2 0.99 -20.55 -5.80
CA PHE A 2 2.31 -20.57 -5.18
C PHE A 2 2.90 -21.99 -5.21
N SER A 3 3.87 -22.25 -6.10
CA SER A 3 4.45 -23.59 -6.30
C SER A 3 5.23 -24.13 -5.09
N LYS A 4 5.72 -23.25 -4.21
CA LYS A 4 6.43 -23.60 -2.97
C LYS A 4 5.63 -23.24 -1.70
N GLY A 5 4.33 -22.96 -1.84
CA GLY A 5 3.51 -22.41 -0.76
C GLY A 5 3.83 -20.93 -0.44
N ILE A 6 3.16 -20.41 0.58
CA ILE A 6 3.23 -18.99 1.00
C ILE A 6 4.29 -18.73 2.09
N SER A 7 4.71 -19.76 2.84
CA SER A 7 5.69 -19.64 3.92
C SER A 7 7.08 -19.11 3.53
N PRO A 8 7.65 -19.43 2.34
CA PRO A 8 8.99 -18.96 1.98
C PRO A 8 9.02 -17.54 1.39
N LEU A 9 7.87 -16.86 1.27
CA LEU A 9 7.81 -15.53 0.66
C LEU A 9 8.49 -14.49 1.57
N GLN A 10 9.42 -13.74 1.00
CA GLN A 10 10.05 -12.57 1.61
C GLN A 10 9.82 -11.37 0.69
N GLN A 11 9.54 -10.19 1.27
CA GLN A 11 9.20 -8.97 0.51
C GLN A 11 8.02 -9.17 -0.45
N VAL A 12 6.86 -9.52 0.12
CA VAL A 12 5.62 -9.78 -0.62
C VAL A 12 5.16 -8.52 -1.34
N SER A 13 5.02 -8.60 -2.66
CA SER A 13 4.48 -7.52 -3.49
C SER A 13 2.97 -7.35 -3.30
N SER A 14 2.40 -6.19 -3.65
CA SER A 14 0.95 -5.95 -3.59
C SER A 14 0.15 -6.97 -4.41
N LYS A 15 0.71 -7.42 -5.54
CA LYS A 15 0.11 -8.47 -6.38
C LYS A 15 0.08 -9.82 -5.66
N GLU A 16 1.17 -10.20 -5.01
CA GLU A 16 1.22 -11.43 -4.22
C GLU A 16 0.30 -11.35 -3.00
N HIS A 17 0.19 -10.19 -2.35
CA HIS A 17 -0.78 -9.96 -1.29
C HIS A 17 -2.22 -10.21 -1.75
N HIS A 18 -2.59 -9.71 -2.94
CA HIS A 18 -3.91 -9.96 -3.52
C HIS A 18 -4.14 -11.45 -3.80
N ASP A 19 -3.15 -12.13 -4.38
CA ASP A 19 -3.22 -13.57 -4.65
C ASP A 19 -3.34 -14.40 -3.35
N ILE A 20 -2.66 -14.00 -2.28
CA ILE A 20 -2.78 -14.63 -0.95
C ILE A 20 -4.22 -14.47 -0.42
N CYS A 21 -4.79 -13.26 -0.49
CA CYS A 21 -6.16 -13.00 -0.03
C CYS A 21 -7.20 -13.90 -0.72
N HIS A 22 -7.08 -14.12 -2.04
CA HIS A 22 -7.97 -15.03 -2.79
C HIS A 22 -7.85 -16.49 -2.35
N ILE A 23 -6.62 -16.95 -2.13
CA ILE A 23 -6.36 -18.34 -1.72
C ILE A 23 -6.86 -18.60 -0.28
N LEU A 24 -6.75 -17.61 0.63
CA LEU A 24 -7.17 -17.74 2.03
C LEU A 24 -8.64 -18.15 2.16
N ILE A 25 -9.55 -17.52 1.41
CA ILE A 25 -10.99 -17.88 1.45
C ILE A 25 -11.19 -19.34 1.03
N SER A 26 -10.52 -19.76 -0.03
CA SER A 26 -10.62 -21.13 -0.56
C SER A 26 -10.08 -22.17 0.41
N LEU A 27 -9.03 -21.84 1.17
CA LEU A 27 -8.48 -22.70 2.21
C LEU A 27 -9.44 -22.85 3.40
N ILE A 28 -10.07 -21.76 3.84
CA ILE A 28 -10.99 -21.75 4.98
C ILE A 28 -12.22 -22.61 4.71
N ILE A 29 -12.78 -22.55 3.49
CA ILE A 29 -13.94 -23.37 3.09
C ILE A 29 -13.67 -24.86 3.26
N ASN A 30 -12.44 -25.30 3.00
CA ASN A 30 -12.05 -26.70 3.05
C ASN A 30 -11.40 -27.11 4.38
N LEU A 31 -11.39 -26.24 5.39
CA LEU A 31 -10.75 -26.53 6.67
C LEU A 31 -11.65 -27.43 7.53
N PRO A 32 -11.18 -28.60 7.99
CA PRO A 32 -11.93 -29.44 8.91
C PRO A 32 -11.84 -28.88 10.33
N LEU A 33 -12.85 -28.12 10.77
CA LEU A 33 -12.95 -27.65 12.15
C LEU A 33 -13.63 -28.68 13.07
N PRO A 34 -13.16 -28.84 14.32
CA PRO A 34 -13.89 -29.59 15.34
C PRO A 34 -15.25 -28.90 15.59
N ASN A 35 -16.35 -29.66 15.47
CA ASN A 35 -17.75 -29.21 15.46
C ASN A 35 -18.14 -28.46 14.18
N SER A 36 -18.42 -29.20 13.11
CA SER A 36 -18.05 -28.86 11.73
C SER A 36 -18.91 -27.84 10.93
N LEU A 37 -20.01 -27.31 11.45
CA LEU A 37 -20.92 -26.48 10.62
C LEU A 37 -21.05 -25.02 11.05
N HIS A 38 -21.15 -24.75 12.35
CA HIS A 38 -21.30 -23.38 12.86
C HIS A 38 -20.00 -22.55 12.84
N PRO A 39 -18.85 -23.07 13.31
CA PRO A 39 -17.63 -22.28 13.39
C PRO A 39 -16.97 -22.05 12.03
N THR A 40 -17.07 -22.98 11.08
CA THR A 40 -16.50 -22.80 9.73
C THR A 40 -17.16 -21.64 8.99
N LEU A 41 -18.50 -21.53 9.06
CA LEU A 41 -19.25 -20.46 8.40
C LEU A 41 -18.98 -19.10 9.05
N GLN A 42 -18.93 -19.05 10.39
CA GLN A 42 -18.61 -17.82 11.12
C GLN A 42 -17.15 -17.39 10.88
N LEU A 43 -16.21 -18.33 10.84
CA LEU A 43 -14.81 -18.06 10.49
C LEU A 43 -14.69 -17.49 9.08
N LEU A 44 -15.34 -18.14 8.10
CA LEU A 44 -15.40 -17.64 6.74
C LEU A 44 -15.97 -16.21 6.71
N HIS A 45 -17.08 -15.97 7.41
CA HIS A 45 -17.70 -14.64 7.47
C HIS A 45 -16.78 -13.60 8.12
N THR A 46 -16.02 -13.94 9.18
CA THR A 46 -15.03 -13.02 9.76
C THR A 46 -13.94 -12.64 8.79
N VAL A 47 -13.39 -13.61 8.05
CA VAL A 47 -12.30 -13.34 7.12
C VAL A 47 -12.81 -12.57 5.91
N CYS A 48 -13.98 -12.93 5.37
CA CYS A 48 -14.61 -12.17 4.29
C CYS A 48 -14.90 -10.73 4.70
N THR A 49 -15.46 -10.48 5.89
CA THR A 49 -15.76 -9.10 6.34
C THR A 49 -14.50 -8.26 6.55
N LEU A 50 -13.38 -8.86 6.96
CA LEU A 50 -12.09 -8.18 7.01
C LEU A 50 -11.53 -7.89 5.61
N LEU A 51 -11.64 -8.85 4.69
CA LEU A 51 -11.22 -8.66 3.30
C LEU A 51 -12.07 -7.60 2.60
N ASP A 52 -13.38 -7.57 2.84
CA ASP A 52 -14.29 -6.54 2.33
C ASP A 52 -13.85 -5.15 2.80
N PHE A 53 -13.50 -5.01 4.09
CA PHE A 53 -12.95 -3.77 4.63
C PHE A 53 -11.66 -3.36 3.90
N LEU A 54 -10.72 -4.29 3.73
CA LEU A 54 -9.44 -4.03 3.07
C LEU A 54 -9.62 -3.60 1.61
N HIS A 55 -10.50 -4.27 0.86
CA HIS A 55 -10.79 -3.91 -0.53
C HIS A 55 -11.46 -2.55 -0.62
N LEU A 56 -12.43 -2.26 0.26
CA LEU A 56 -13.07 -0.94 0.30
C LEU A 56 -12.05 0.16 0.61
N ALA A 57 -11.16 -0.05 1.59
CA ALA A 57 -10.13 0.93 1.98
C ALA A 57 -9.10 1.23 0.87
N GLN A 58 -9.01 0.37 -0.14
CA GLN A 58 -8.13 0.53 -1.31
C GLN A 58 -8.83 1.20 -2.50
N TYR A 59 -10.10 1.60 -2.37
CA TYR A 59 -10.77 2.29 -3.46
C TYR A 59 -10.06 3.62 -3.74
N PRO A 60 -9.88 4.02 -5.01
CA PRO A 60 -9.20 5.26 -5.37
C PRO A 60 -10.07 6.50 -5.14
N VAL A 61 -11.38 6.32 -4.97
CA VAL A 61 -12.35 7.38 -4.66
C VAL A 61 -13.42 6.82 -3.73
N HIS A 62 -13.73 7.57 -2.68
CA HIS A 62 -14.80 7.24 -1.74
C HIS A 62 -16.01 8.15 -1.91
N SER A 63 -17.19 7.56 -1.94
CA SER A 63 -18.48 8.22 -1.71
C SER A 63 -18.94 8.02 -0.26
N MET A 64 -19.92 8.80 0.17
CA MET A 64 -20.54 8.62 1.50
C MET A 64 -21.08 7.18 1.70
N GLU A 65 -21.63 6.59 0.64
CA GLU A 65 -22.12 5.20 0.65
C GLU A 65 -20.97 4.21 0.87
N THR A 66 -19.84 4.37 0.18
CA THR A 66 -18.68 3.49 0.37
C THR A 66 -18.05 3.61 1.75
N LEU A 67 -18.07 4.81 2.35
CA LEU A 67 -17.61 5.02 3.73
C LEU A 67 -18.51 4.31 4.73
N GLU A 68 -19.83 4.38 4.53
CA GLU A 68 -20.78 3.66 5.36
C GLU A 68 -20.60 2.13 5.22
N GLN A 69 -20.34 1.64 4.01
CA GLN A 69 -20.01 0.22 3.78
C GLN A 69 -18.73 -0.20 4.48
N LEU A 70 -17.70 0.67 4.48
CA LEU A 70 -16.42 0.42 5.15
C LEU A 70 -16.61 0.30 6.67
N ASP A 71 -17.38 1.20 7.30
CA ASP A 71 -17.70 1.11 8.73
C ASP A 71 -18.57 -0.11 9.07
N LYS A 72 -19.55 -0.42 8.21
CA LYS A 72 -20.38 -1.65 8.33
C LYS A 72 -19.53 -2.91 8.25
N ALA A 73 -18.56 -2.97 7.33
CA ALA A 73 -17.64 -4.11 7.20
C ALA A 73 -16.80 -4.30 8.48
N LEU A 74 -16.24 -3.21 9.02
CA LEU A 74 -15.45 -3.25 10.26
C LEU A 74 -16.30 -3.68 11.46
N THR A 75 -17.55 -3.18 11.55
CA THR A 75 -18.49 -3.56 12.60
C THR A 75 -18.86 -5.04 12.53
N ARG A 76 -19.09 -5.58 11.32
CA ARG A 76 -19.36 -7.01 11.11
C ARG A 76 -18.16 -7.87 11.48
N PHE A 77 -16.95 -7.44 11.15
CA PHE A 77 -15.73 -8.12 11.57
C PHE A 77 -15.62 -8.17 13.10
N HIS A 78 -15.80 -7.03 13.78
CA HIS A 78 -15.74 -6.96 15.24
C HIS A 78 -16.80 -7.78 15.97
N LYS A 79 -17.98 -7.98 15.37
CA LYS A 79 -19.02 -8.84 15.94
C LYS A 79 -18.68 -10.33 15.91
N ASN A 80 -17.89 -10.76 14.94
CA ASN A 80 -17.68 -12.18 14.67
C ASN A 80 -16.27 -12.66 15.03
N LYS A 81 -15.29 -11.76 15.21
CA LYS A 81 -13.86 -12.06 15.44
C LYS A 81 -13.59 -12.96 16.66
N ASP A 82 -14.51 -13.03 17.62
CA ASP A 82 -14.32 -13.82 18.83
C ASP A 82 -14.18 -15.32 18.52
N ILE A 83 -14.59 -15.76 17.33
CA ILE A 83 -14.34 -17.12 16.86
C ILE A 83 -12.86 -17.52 16.84
N PHE A 84 -11.94 -16.57 16.62
CA PHE A 84 -10.51 -16.88 16.68
C PHE A 84 -10.04 -17.17 18.12
N ILE A 85 -10.74 -16.62 19.12
CA ILE A 85 -10.53 -16.93 20.53
C ILE A 85 -11.16 -18.27 20.87
N ASP A 86 -12.37 -18.53 20.39
CA ASP A 86 -13.08 -19.81 20.60
C ASP A 86 -12.30 -21.00 20.02
N LEU A 87 -11.59 -20.80 18.92
CA LEU A 87 -10.70 -21.78 18.29
C LEU A 87 -9.31 -21.86 18.94
N CYS A 88 -9.07 -21.11 20.02
CA CYS A 88 -7.80 -21.01 20.73
C CYS A 88 -6.62 -20.63 19.80
N ILE A 89 -6.87 -19.84 18.75
CA ILE A 89 -5.83 -19.37 17.81
C ILE A 89 -5.12 -18.15 18.37
N CYS A 90 -5.86 -17.25 19.04
CA CYS A 90 -5.36 -16.02 19.63
C CYS A 90 -6.00 -15.76 20.99
N ASP A 91 -5.25 -15.23 21.95
CA ASP A 91 -5.76 -14.89 23.29
C ASP A 91 -6.63 -13.62 23.29
N ASN A 92 -6.27 -12.62 22.48
CA ASN A 92 -7.01 -11.36 22.36
C ASN A 92 -6.70 -10.63 21.04
N PHE A 93 -7.47 -9.57 20.78
CA PHE A 93 -7.34 -8.69 19.61
C PHE A 93 -6.78 -7.30 19.96
N ASN A 94 -5.98 -7.18 21.01
CA ASN A 94 -5.45 -5.90 21.50
C ASN A 94 -4.14 -5.51 20.79
N PHE A 95 -4.14 -5.50 19.46
CA PHE A 95 -2.99 -5.05 18.69
C PHE A 95 -3.26 -3.68 18.03
N PRO A 96 -2.29 -2.74 18.07
CA PRO A 96 -2.47 -1.38 17.58
C PRO A 96 -2.96 -1.30 16.13
N LYS A 97 -2.51 -2.22 15.26
CA LYS A 97 -2.89 -2.25 13.84
C LYS A 97 -4.39 -2.46 13.62
N LEU A 98 -5.05 -3.32 14.41
CA LEU A 98 -6.50 -3.51 14.30
C LEU A 98 -7.27 -2.37 14.94
N HIS A 99 -6.76 -1.79 16.03
CA HIS A 99 -7.36 -0.59 16.60
C HIS A 99 -7.36 0.57 15.59
N PHE A 100 -6.26 0.74 14.86
CA PHE A 100 -6.09 1.78 13.86
C PHE A 100 -7.11 1.69 12.71
N LEU A 101 -7.66 0.49 12.41
CA LEU A 101 -8.71 0.33 11.38
C LEU A 101 -9.94 1.21 11.64
N LYS A 102 -10.27 1.50 12.92
CA LYS A 102 -11.37 2.40 13.28
C LYS A 102 -11.13 3.85 12.85
N CYS A 103 -9.87 4.25 12.73
CA CYS A 103 -9.48 5.59 12.32
C CYS A 103 -9.54 5.79 10.80
N TYR A 104 -9.70 4.75 9.99
CA TYR A 104 -9.69 4.87 8.53
C TYR A 104 -10.79 5.79 8.00
N MET A 105 -12.01 5.69 8.52
CA MET A 105 -13.10 6.55 8.07
C MET A 105 -12.78 8.03 8.30
N LEU A 106 -12.30 8.37 9.50
CA LEU A 106 -11.89 9.74 9.84
C LEU A 106 -10.68 10.18 9.02
N ALA A 107 -9.70 9.31 8.83
CA ALA A 107 -8.52 9.60 8.03
C ALA A 107 -8.91 9.89 6.57
N ILE A 108 -9.83 9.12 5.99
CA ILE A 108 -10.30 9.31 4.62
C ILE A 108 -11.06 10.64 4.48
N GLN A 109 -11.89 10.98 5.47
CA GLN A 109 -12.64 12.24 5.47
C GLN A 109 -11.74 13.48 5.63
N LEU A 110 -10.67 13.39 6.44
CA LEU A 110 -9.80 14.51 6.76
C LEU A 110 -8.64 14.69 5.78
N PHE A 111 -8.02 13.59 5.36
CA PHE A 111 -6.79 13.59 4.56
C PHE A 111 -7.02 13.11 3.11
N GLY A 112 -8.24 12.70 2.78
CA GLY A 112 -8.57 12.15 1.47
C GLY A 112 -8.11 10.70 1.33
N MET A 113 -7.69 10.32 0.13
CA MET A 113 -7.40 8.91 -0.19
C MET A 113 -6.24 8.33 0.63
N THR A 114 -6.31 7.03 0.92
CA THR A 114 -5.27 6.26 1.62
C THR A 114 -3.92 6.33 0.91
N ASP A 115 -3.92 6.38 -0.42
CA ASP A 115 -2.73 6.53 -1.25
C ASP A 115 -1.98 7.86 -1.01
N ASN A 116 -2.68 8.93 -0.61
CA ASN A 116 -2.08 10.26 -0.46
C ASN A 116 -1.10 10.34 0.71
N TYR A 117 -1.21 9.44 1.69
CA TYR A 117 -0.36 9.41 2.88
C TYR A 117 0.31 8.04 3.07
N ASN A 118 0.40 7.25 2.01
CA ASN A 118 1.21 6.03 2.06
C ASN A 118 2.69 6.38 2.22
N MET A 119 3.38 5.63 3.08
CA MET A 119 4.80 5.79 3.32
C MET A 119 5.66 5.31 2.16
N GLU A 120 5.12 4.49 1.23
CA GLU A 120 5.87 4.00 0.06
C GLU A 120 6.61 5.12 -0.66
N THR A 121 5.92 6.23 -0.99
CA THR A 121 6.57 7.36 -1.67
C THR A 121 7.71 7.95 -0.84
N LEU A 122 7.54 8.04 0.48
CA LEU A 122 8.57 8.53 1.39
C LEU A 122 9.74 7.55 1.53
N GLU A 123 9.49 6.24 1.46
CA GLU A 123 10.53 5.20 1.47
C GLU A 123 11.38 5.20 0.19
N TRP A 124 10.80 5.63 -0.95
CA TRP A 124 11.54 5.81 -2.20
C TRP A 124 12.44 7.05 -2.19
N LEU A 125 12.07 8.12 -1.49
CA LEU A 125 12.85 9.37 -1.47
C LEU A 125 14.33 9.17 -1.09
N PRO A 126 14.68 8.40 -0.03
CA PRO A 126 16.08 8.08 0.27
C PRO A 126 16.81 7.34 -0.85
N ILE A 127 16.14 6.49 -1.63
CA ILE A 127 16.78 5.79 -2.75
C ILE A 127 17.16 6.81 -3.82
N ASP A 128 16.18 7.60 -4.27
CA ASP A 128 16.32 8.54 -5.39
C ASP A 128 17.22 9.75 -5.08
N PHE A 129 17.22 10.19 -3.81
CA PHE A 129 17.91 11.42 -3.40
C PHE A 129 19.16 11.19 -2.58
N THR A 130 19.27 10.05 -1.89
CA THR A 130 20.42 9.77 -1.03
C THR A 130 21.30 8.68 -1.64
N LYS A 131 20.75 7.50 -1.94
CA LYS A 131 21.55 6.37 -2.45
C LYS A 131 22.12 6.65 -3.84
N ASP A 132 21.29 7.09 -4.77
CA ASP A 132 21.75 7.42 -6.13
C ASP A 132 22.79 8.54 -6.12
N ALA A 133 22.53 9.60 -5.35
CA ALA A 133 23.46 10.70 -5.21
C ALA A 133 24.80 10.21 -4.63
N TYR A 134 24.77 9.42 -3.56
CA TYR A 134 25.95 8.86 -2.91
C TYR A 134 26.78 7.98 -3.86
N CYS A 135 26.14 7.11 -4.63
CA CYS A 135 26.80 6.25 -5.62
C CYS A 135 27.54 7.02 -6.72
N THR A 136 27.15 8.28 -6.98
CA THR A 136 27.82 9.13 -7.98
C THR A 136 28.94 10.01 -7.41
N THR A 137 29.12 10.00 -6.08
CA THR A 137 30.20 10.76 -5.43
C THR A 137 31.53 10.01 -5.48
N ASN A 138 32.62 10.73 -5.23
CA ASN A 138 33.94 10.13 -5.05
C ASN A 138 34.19 9.63 -3.60
N HIS A 139 33.14 9.59 -2.76
CA HIS A 139 33.21 9.22 -1.33
C HIS A 139 34.18 10.08 -0.49
N GLN A 140 34.32 11.36 -0.84
CA GLN A 140 35.05 12.35 -0.05
C GLN A 140 34.26 13.66 -0.03
N ASN A 141 33.98 14.22 1.16
CA ASN A 141 33.13 15.41 1.29
C ASN A 141 31.78 15.25 0.55
N GLU A 142 31.14 14.11 0.79
CA GLU A 142 30.01 13.57 0.03
C GLU A 142 28.81 14.50 0.05
N TYR A 143 28.54 15.14 1.19
CA TYR A 143 27.36 16.00 1.37
C TYR A 143 27.29 17.14 0.36
N ASN A 144 28.41 17.81 0.09
CA ASN A 144 28.46 18.89 -0.90
C ASN A 144 28.25 18.35 -2.32
N GLN A 145 28.79 17.18 -2.63
CA GLN A 145 28.64 16.55 -3.95
C GLN A 145 27.23 16.04 -4.18
N MET A 146 26.61 15.42 -3.18
CA MET A 146 25.22 14.97 -3.21
C MET A 146 24.27 16.15 -3.39
N THR A 147 24.52 17.27 -2.70
CA THR A 147 23.73 18.50 -2.85
C THR A 147 23.83 19.07 -4.27
N LEU A 148 25.05 19.15 -4.82
CA LEU A 148 25.27 19.60 -6.20
C LEU A 148 24.61 18.67 -7.22
N TRP A 149 24.70 17.36 -7.01
CA TRP A 149 24.06 16.36 -7.86
C TRP A 149 22.52 16.52 -7.86
N LEU A 150 21.91 16.73 -6.69
CA LEU A 150 20.47 16.98 -6.57
C LEU A 150 20.04 18.24 -7.34
N ILE A 151 20.78 19.35 -7.17
CA ILE A 151 20.52 20.61 -7.89
C ILE A 151 20.61 20.39 -9.41
N GLN A 152 21.59 19.62 -9.88
CA GLN A 152 21.73 19.31 -11.31
C GLN A 152 20.59 18.44 -11.82
N LYS A 153 20.21 17.40 -11.07
CA LYS A 153 19.07 16.53 -11.39
C LYS A 153 17.77 17.34 -11.50
N GLU A 154 17.51 18.25 -10.57
CA GLU A 154 16.33 19.15 -10.60
C GLU A 154 16.35 20.06 -11.84
N LYS A 155 17.49 20.68 -12.16
CA LYS A 155 17.63 21.53 -13.36
C LYS A 155 17.37 20.77 -14.65
N ILE A 156 17.90 19.55 -14.77
CA ILE A 156 17.69 18.69 -15.95
C ILE A 156 16.20 18.32 -16.06
N GLN A 157 15.56 17.95 -14.95
CA GLN A 157 14.12 17.62 -14.94
C GLN A 157 13.26 18.82 -15.33
N HIS A 158 13.57 20.02 -14.84
CA HIS A 158 12.87 21.24 -15.24
C HIS A 158 13.05 21.54 -16.74
N HIS A 159 14.26 21.36 -17.25
CA HIS A 159 14.54 21.57 -18.67
C HIS A 159 13.81 20.55 -19.57
N ASP A 160 13.78 19.28 -19.18
CA ASP A 160 13.03 18.24 -19.91
C ASP A 160 11.53 18.54 -19.94
N LYS A 161 10.94 18.96 -18.81
CA LYS A 161 9.54 19.42 -18.76
C LYS A 161 9.30 20.60 -19.70
N PHE A 162 10.21 21.56 -19.74
CA PHE A 162 10.13 22.72 -20.63
C PHE A 162 10.18 22.31 -22.12
N ILE A 163 11.10 21.42 -22.51
CA ILE A 163 11.19 20.89 -23.88
C ILE A 163 9.90 20.16 -24.26
N LYS A 164 9.38 19.29 -23.40
CA LYS A 164 8.13 18.54 -23.63
C LYS A 164 6.93 19.47 -23.82
N TRP A 165 6.83 20.52 -23.00
CA TRP A 165 5.82 21.57 -23.14
C TRP A 165 5.96 22.29 -24.49
N TRP A 166 7.18 22.71 -24.84
CA TRP A 166 7.44 23.44 -26.10
C TRP A 166 7.08 22.60 -27.34
N LEU A 167 7.37 21.30 -27.32
CA LEU A 167 7.05 20.36 -28.40
C LEU A 167 5.56 19.98 -28.47
N SER A 168 4.77 20.21 -27.41
CA SER A 168 3.37 19.79 -27.31
C SER A 168 2.40 20.98 -27.09
N PRO A 169 2.23 21.88 -28.07
CA PRO A 169 1.46 23.12 -27.91
C PRO A 169 -0.06 22.94 -27.72
N LYS A 170 -0.59 21.71 -27.72
CA LYS A 170 -2.04 21.42 -27.68
C LYS A 170 -2.59 20.96 -26.32
N LEU A 171 -1.77 20.87 -25.28
CA LEU A 171 -2.20 20.58 -23.90
C LEU A 171 -1.65 21.72 -23.03
N LEU A 172 -2.41 22.75 -22.67
CA LEU A 172 -3.40 22.76 -21.58
C LEU A 172 -3.94 24.20 -21.42
N PRO A 173 -5.09 24.46 -20.77
CA PRO A 173 -5.18 25.65 -19.95
C PRO A 173 -4.43 25.39 -18.64
N LEU A 174 -3.43 26.23 -18.37
CA LEU A 174 -2.73 26.37 -17.10
C LEU A 174 -3.74 26.60 -15.96
N THR A 175 -4.22 25.54 -15.30
CA THR A 175 -4.75 25.68 -13.95
C THR A 175 -3.57 25.60 -13.02
N ARG A 176 -3.22 26.76 -12.46
CA ARG A 176 -2.26 26.93 -11.37
C ARG A 176 -2.84 26.35 -10.08
N VAL A 177 -3.12 25.06 -10.07
CA VAL A 177 -3.24 24.31 -8.82
C VAL A 177 -1.82 23.89 -8.51
N MET A 178 -1.26 24.37 -7.40
CA MET A 178 -0.18 23.68 -6.70
C MET A 178 -0.73 22.33 -6.22
N CYS A 179 -1.01 21.46 -7.17
CA CYS A 179 -1.20 20.06 -6.93
C CYS A 179 0.21 19.54 -6.70
N LEU A 180 0.54 19.17 -5.46
CA LEU A 180 1.60 18.21 -5.16
C LEU A 180 1.27 16.81 -5.75
N SER A 181 0.51 16.76 -6.84
CA SER A 181 0.08 15.61 -7.60
C SER A 181 0.49 15.82 -9.05
N THR A 182 1.75 16.16 -9.31
CA THR A 182 2.39 15.32 -10.31
C THR A 182 2.46 13.95 -9.66
N PRO A 183 1.78 12.91 -10.17
CA PRO A 183 2.34 11.59 -9.93
C PRO A 183 3.77 11.75 -10.44
N TYR A 184 4.75 11.49 -9.60
CA TYR A 184 6.03 11.07 -10.13
C TYR A 184 5.65 9.99 -11.14
N ILE A 185 5.64 10.33 -12.44
CA ILE A 185 5.53 9.32 -13.48
C ILE A 185 6.87 8.62 -13.38
N LEU A 186 6.96 7.71 -12.41
CA LEU A 186 7.87 6.60 -12.41
C LEU A 186 7.41 5.73 -13.57
N SER A 187 7.64 6.20 -14.80
CA SER A 187 7.89 5.30 -15.92
C SER A 187 9.25 4.67 -15.68
N HIS A 188 9.35 3.87 -14.62
CA HIS A 188 10.54 3.12 -14.28
C HIS A 188 10.12 1.67 -14.26
N GLU A 189 10.63 0.96 -15.27
CA GLU A 189 10.64 -0.50 -15.29
C GLU A 189 11.15 -1.00 -13.93
N TYR A 190 10.37 -1.87 -13.30
CA TYR A 190 10.72 -2.54 -12.06
C TYR A 190 12.10 -3.22 -12.18
N LYS A 191 13.16 -2.57 -11.73
CA LYS A 191 14.42 -3.24 -11.39
C LYS A 191 14.41 -3.55 -9.91
N VAL A 192 13.64 -4.59 -9.56
CA VAL A 192 13.81 -5.27 -8.28
C VAL A 192 15.18 -5.95 -8.34
N THR A 193 16.14 -5.50 -7.52
CA THR A 193 17.38 -6.25 -7.34
C THR A 193 17.04 -7.58 -6.69
N LYS A 194 17.26 -8.69 -7.41
CA LYS A 194 16.96 -10.06 -6.97
C LYS A 194 17.76 -10.52 -5.73
N TRP A 195 18.68 -9.70 -5.22
CA TRP A 195 19.59 -10.08 -4.13
C TRP A 195 19.83 -8.89 -3.20
N PRO A 196 19.95 -9.12 -1.87
CA PRO A 196 20.28 -8.06 -0.93
C PRO A 196 21.70 -7.56 -1.18
N SER A 197 21.89 -6.25 -1.13
CA SER A 197 23.22 -5.66 -0.99
C SER A 197 23.80 -6.10 0.36
N ALA A 198 25.04 -6.61 0.31
CA ALA A 198 25.79 -7.10 1.46
C ALA A 198 26.11 -6.00 2.49
#